data_AF-A0A1S1V894-F1
#
_entry.id   AF-A0A1S1V894-F1
#
_cell.length_a   1.000
_cell.length_b   1.000
_cell.length_c   1.000
_cell.angle_alpha   90.00
_cell.angle_beta   90.00
_cell.angle_gamma   90.00
#
_symmetry.space_group_name_H-M   'P 1'
#
loop_
_entity.id
_entity.type
_entity.pdbx_description
1 polymer ?
#
loop_
_entity_poly.entity_id
_entity_poly.type
_entity_poly.pdbx_seq_one_letter_code
_entity_poly.pdbx_strand_id
1 'polypeptide(L)'
;MEPNNQYNENNQQSYQPQYQNYQSNMGGGGEMAPVMSMGDWIKTMLLLIIPIANIVFLIIWATSNDPSNNPNRKNWAKAQFVMMLIGIAIWIVFAIIFAILGVAMFQEMGGYYY
;
A
#
# COMPACT_ATOMS: atom_id res chain seq x y z
N MET A 1 -10.76 -37.14 58.34
CA MET A 1 -9.80 -36.40 57.50
C MET A 1 -10.23 -36.63 56.06
N GLU A 2 -11.02 -35.70 55.53
CA GLU A 2 -11.51 -35.76 54.14
C GLU A 2 -10.64 -34.82 53.28
N PRO A 3 -10.24 -35.21 52.06
CA PRO A 3 -9.50 -34.35 51.16
C PRO A 3 -10.44 -33.31 50.54
N ASN A 4 -10.11 -32.03 50.71
CA ASN A 4 -10.80 -30.89 50.11
C ASN A 4 -10.46 -30.82 48.61
N ASN A 5 -11.38 -31.30 47.76
CA ASN A 5 -11.28 -31.14 46.31
C ASN A 5 -11.89 -29.79 45.90
N GLN A 6 -11.08 -28.73 45.92
CA GLN A 6 -11.38 -27.49 45.21
C GLN A 6 -11.07 -27.68 43.73
N TYR A 7 -12.04 -28.13 42.95
CA TYR A 7 -11.99 -27.98 41.49
C TYR A 7 -12.08 -26.48 41.15
N ASN A 8 -11.00 -25.94 40.61
CA ASN A 8 -10.91 -24.58 40.10
C ASN A 8 -11.62 -24.50 38.74
N GLU A 9 -12.80 -23.89 38.72
CA GLU A 9 -13.72 -23.81 37.58
C GLU A 9 -13.65 -22.43 36.91
N ASN A 10 -12.49 -22.05 36.35
CA ASN A 10 -12.33 -20.73 35.70
C ASN A 10 -11.37 -20.73 34.49
N ASN A 11 -11.66 -21.54 33.46
CA ASN A 11 -11.06 -21.32 32.15
C ASN A 11 -12.06 -21.63 31.02
N GLN A 12 -13.03 -20.73 30.85
CA GLN A 12 -13.71 -20.54 29.58
C GLN A 12 -13.44 -19.11 29.13
N GLN A 13 -12.34 -18.93 28.39
CA GLN A 13 -12.07 -17.68 27.67
C GLN A 13 -12.95 -17.64 26.42
N SER A 14 -14.04 -16.87 26.52
CA SER A 14 -14.89 -16.49 25.40
C SER A 14 -14.15 -15.55 24.46
N TYR A 15 -13.99 -15.95 23.20
CA TYR A 15 -13.49 -15.06 22.13
C TYR A 15 -14.55 -14.00 21.80
N GLN A 16 -14.25 -12.72 22.09
CA GLN A 16 -15.02 -11.56 21.63
C GLN A 16 -14.07 -10.65 20.84
N PRO A 17 -14.35 -10.29 19.57
CA PRO A 17 -13.52 -9.33 18.83
C PRO A 17 -13.94 -7.90 19.19
N GLN A 18 -13.09 -7.20 19.94
CA GLN A 18 -13.25 -5.79 20.28
C GLN A 18 -12.60 -4.91 19.19
N TYR A 19 -13.41 -4.20 18.39
CA TYR A 19 -12.91 -3.19 17.46
C TYR A 19 -12.54 -1.93 18.24
N GLN A 20 -11.23 -1.68 18.38
CA GLN A 20 -10.73 -0.62 19.24
C GLN A 20 -10.02 0.49 18.45
N ASN A 21 -10.51 1.69 18.71
CA ASN A 21 -10.03 2.99 18.27
C ASN A 21 -8.64 3.25 18.87
N TYR A 22 -7.64 3.64 18.09
CA TYR A 22 -6.32 4.01 18.63
C TYR A 22 -5.83 5.33 18.03
N GLN A 23 -6.07 6.38 18.80
CA GLN A 23 -5.39 7.66 18.77
C GLN A 23 -4.12 7.58 19.65
N SER A 24 -3.14 8.41 19.29
CA SER A 24 -2.08 9.04 20.11
C SER A 24 -0.65 8.49 20.04
N ASN A 25 0.17 9.21 19.25
CA ASN A 25 1.34 10.00 19.65
C ASN A 25 2.19 9.56 20.88
N MET A 26 3.49 9.41 20.62
CA MET A 26 4.67 9.55 21.50
C MET A 26 5.02 8.40 22.46
N GLY A 27 6.13 7.72 22.12
CA GLY A 27 7.16 7.36 23.10
C GLY A 27 7.47 5.87 23.21
N GLY A 28 8.56 5.46 22.55
CA GLY A 28 9.40 4.34 22.97
C GLY A 28 8.72 2.97 23.16
N GLY A 29 8.78 2.12 22.12
CA GLY A 29 8.52 0.68 22.25
C GLY A 29 7.54 0.15 21.22
N GLY A 30 8.08 -0.36 20.10
CA GLY A 30 7.41 -1.26 19.15
C GLY A 30 5.90 -1.07 18.94
N GLU A 31 5.47 0.07 18.40
CA GLU A 31 4.07 0.33 18.06
C GLU A 31 3.64 -0.51 16.85
N MET A 32 2.85 -1.56 17.08
CA MET A 32 2.10 -2.22 16.01
C MET A 32 1.03 -1.24 15.51
N ALA A 33 1.19 -0.76 14.28
CA ALA A 33 0.25 0.12 13.60
C ALA A 33 -1.19 -0.43 13.68
N PRO A 34 -2.22 0.41 13.93
CA PRO A 34 -3.60 -0.05 13.90
C PRO A 34 -3.92 -0.69 12.53
N VAL A 35 -4.52 -1.88 12.55
CA VAL A 35 -4.87 -2.61 11.32
C VAL A 35 -5.90 -1.80 10.54
N MET A 36 -5.67 -1.58 9.26
CA MET A 36 -6.64 -0.90 8.40
C MET A 36 -7.79 -1.84 8.05
N SER A 37 -9.01 -1.34 8.19
CA SER A 37 -10.20 -2.08 7.78
C SER A 37 -10.28 -2.18 6.26
N MET A 38 -11.07 -3.13 5.75
CA MET A 38 -11.38 -3.22 4.32
C MET A 38 -11.97 -1.90 3.77
N GLY A 39 -12.78 -1.21 4.57
CA GLY A 39 -13.37 0.09 4.20
C GLY A 39 -12.32 1.18 3.99
N ASP A 40 -11.22 1.16 4.75
CA ASP A 40 -10.13 2.13 4.59
C ASP A 40 -9.34 1.87 3.29
N TRP A 41 -9.18 0.61 2.91
CA TRP A 41 -8.59 0.24 1.63
C TRP A 41 -9.49 0.61 0.45
N ILE A 42 -10.81 0.40 0.57
CA ILE A 42 -11.76 0.82 -0.46
C ILE A 42 -11.69 2.33 -0.69
N LYS A 43 -11.64 3.16 0.36
CA LYS A 43 -11.45 4.61 0.20
C LYS A 43 -10.12 4.93 -0.51
N THR A 44 -9.06 4.22 -0.18
CA THR A 44 -7.74 4.37 -0.81
C THR A 44 -7.80 4.05 -2.31
N MET A 45 -8.51 2.97 -2.68
CA MET A 45 -8.72 2.57 -4.07
C MET A 45 -9.64 3.51 -4.84
N LEU A 46 -10.68 4.07 -4.21
CA LEU A 46 -11.51 5.10 -4.84
C LEU A 46 -10.71 6.37 -5.16
N LEU A 47 -9.76 6.72 -4.29
CA LEU A 47 -8.87 7.86 -4.51
C LEU A 47 -7.89 7.64 -5.67
N LEU A 48 -7.48 6.40 -5.91
CA LEU A 48 -6.66 5.99 -7.05
C LEU A 48 -7.36 6.22 -8.41
N ILE A 49 -8.69 6.20 -8.45
CA ILE A 49 -9.46 6.40 -9.69
C ILE A 49 -9.28 7.83 -10.21
N ILE A 50 -9.03 8.80 -9.33
CA ILE A 50 -8.80 10.20 -9.70
C ILE A 50 -7.28 10.38 -9.94
N PRO A 51 -6.81 10.50 -11.19
CA PRO A 51 -5.38 10.36 -11.50
C PRO A 51 -4.50 11.38 -10.79
N ILE A 52 -4.96 12.63 -10.71
CA ILE A 52 -4.20 13.73 -10.10
C ILE A 52 -4.26 13.66 -8.57
N ALA A 53 -5.43 13.39 -7.99
CA ALA A 53 -5.59 13.28 -6.55
C ALA A 53 -4.77 12.10 -5.99
N ASN A 54 -4.63 11.02 -6.77
CA ASN A 54 -3.81 9.89 -6.37
C ASN A 54 -2.35 10.28 -6.08
N ILE A 55 -1.71 10.98 -7.02
CA ILE A 55 -0.30 11.39 -6.86
C ILE A 55 -0.15 12.33 -5.67
N VAL A 56 -1.06 13.31 -5.52
CA VAL A 56 -1.03 14.26 -4.39
C VAL A 56 -1.15 13.54 -3.05
N PHE A 57 -2.09 12.61 -2.91
CA PHE A 57 -2.27 11.86 -1.66
C PHE A 57 -1.12 10.89 -1.38
N LEU A 58 -0.50 10.30 -2.41
CA LEU A 58 0.71 9.51 -2.25
C LEU A 58 1.85 10.36 -1.70
N ILE A 59 2.03 11.58 -2.19
CA ILE A 59 3.03 12.52 -1.66
C ILE A 59 2.73 12.84 -0.19
N ILE A 60 1.49 13.23 0.12
CA ILE A 60 1.06 13.57 1.49
C ILE A 60 1.32 12.39 2.44
N TRP A 61 0.93 11.18 2.08
CA TRP A 61 1.11 10.00 2.95
C TRP A 61 2.56 9.54 3.05
N ALA A 62 3.35 9.62 1.98
CA ALA A 62 4.76 9.25 2.02
C ALA A 62 5.60 10.21 2.89
N THR A 63 5.23 11.51 2.87
CA THR A 63 5.97 12.58 3.56
C THR A 63 5.36 13.02 4.88
N SER A 64 4.17 12.54 5.24
CA SER A 64 3.52 12.92 6.50
C SER A 64 4.39 12.54 7.70
N ASN A 65 4.58 13.51 8.59
CA ASN A 65 5.15 13.31 9.92
C ASN A 65 4.07 13.34 11.01
N ASP A 66 2.80 13.31 10.61
CA ASP A 66 1.66 13.29 11.50
C ASP A 66 1.62 11.97 12.30
N PRO A 67 1.68 12.01 13.64
CA PRO A 67 1.58 10.82 14.49
C PRO A 67 0.26 10.06 14.35
N SER A 68 -0.79 10.70 13.82
CA SER A 68 -2.09 10.08 13.55
C SER A 68 -2.13 9.32 12.21
N ASN A 69 -1.11 9.46 11.35
CA ASN A 69 -1.10 8.73 10.08
C ASN A 69 -0.68 7.27 10.27
N ASN A 70 -1.46 6.37 9.70
CA ASN A 70 -1.24 4.94 9.78
C ASN A 70 0.06 4.54 9.03
N PRO A 71 1.02 3.88 9.70
CA PRO A 71 2.27 3.41 9.08
C PRO A 71 2.06 2.57 7.81
N ASN A 72 0.97 1.80 7.75
CA ASN A 72 0.63 1.00 6.57
C ASN A 72 0.36 1.86 5.34
N ARG A 73 -0.32 3.02 5.48
CA ARG A 73 -0.55 3.96 4.37
C ARG A 73 0.74 4.62 3.91
N LYS A 74 1.60 5.00 4.86
CA LYS A 74 2.91 5.61 4.55
C LYS A 74 3.82 4.64 3.79
N ASN A 75 3.89 3.38 4.22
CA ASN A 75 4.69 2.35 3.55
C ASN A 75 4.12 1.98 2.19
N TRP A 76 2.79 1.86 2.08
CA TRP A 76 2.12 1.65 0.80
C TRP A 76 2.40 2.80 -0.18
N ALA A 77 2.31 4.05 0.27
CA ALA A 77 2.60 5.21 -0.58
C ALA A 77 4.05 5.23 -1.08
N LYS A 78 5.01 4.92 -0.21
CA LYS A 78 6.42 4.75 -0.60
C LYS A 78 6.60 3.64 -1.65
N ALA A 79 5.93 2.50 -1.47
CA ALA A 79 5.99 1.40 -2.43
C ALA A 79 5.42 1.81 -3.81
N GLN A 80 4.34 2.61 -3.84
CA GLN A 80 3.79 3.13 -5.10
C GLN A 80 4.80 3.98 -5.88
N PHE A 81 5.60 4.82 -5.22
CA PHE A 81 6.67 5.56 -5.92
C PHE A 81 7.73 4.64 -6.52
N VAL A 82 8.13 3.60 -5.80
CA VAL A 82 9.07 2.60 -6.32
C VAL A 82 8.47 1.87 -7.52
N MET A 83 7.21 1.45 -7.43
CA MET A 83 6.49 0.82 -8.53
C MET A 83 6.35 1.73 -9.75
N MET A 84 6.11 3.03 -9.53
CA MET A 84 6.05 4.02 -10.61
C MET A 84 7.41 4.17 -11.31
N LEU A 85 8.51 4.25 -10.55
CA LEU A 85 9.86 4.31 -11.12
C LEU A 85 10.19 3.05 -11.93
N ILE A 86 9.84 1.87 -11.42
CA ILE A 86 9.99 0.60 -12.13
C ILE A 86 9.16 0.61 -13.42
N GLY A 87 7.90 1.05 -13.34
CA GLY A 87 7.00 1.15 -14.49
C GLY A 87 7.54 2.09 -15.57
N ILE A 88 8.08 3.25 -15.18
CA ILE A 88 8.71 4.20 -16.11
C ILE A 88 9.94 3.57 -16.77
N ALA A 89 10.81 2.90 -16.01
CA ALA A 89 12.00 2.25 -16.56
C ALA A 89 11.63 1.17 -17.60
N ILE A 90 10.63 0.34 -17.28
CA ILE A 90 10.11 -0.68 -18.19
C ILE A 90 9.51 -0.01 -19.45
N TRP A 91 8.69 1.03 -19.27
CA TRP A 91 8.08 1.76 -20.38
C TRP A 91 9.12 2.36 -21.34
N ILE A 92 10.21 2.93 -20.82
CA ILE A 92 11.32 3.47 -21.63
C ILE A 92 11.95 2.37 -22.48
N VAL A 93 12.24 1.20 -21.88
CA VAL A 93 12.83 0.07 -22.62
C VAL A 93 11.93 -0.36 -23.78
N PHE A 94 10.63 -0.53 -23.53
CA PHE A 94 9.68 -0.86 -24.58
C PHE A 94 9.57 0.24 -25.64
N ALA A 95 9.52 1.51 -25.24
CA ALA A 95 9.46 2.64 -26.17
C ALA A 95 10.66 2.67 -27.12
N ILE A 96 11.87 2.39 -26.62
CA ILE A 96 13.09 2.29 -27.45
C ILE A 96 12.97 1.13 -28.45
N ILE A 97 12.58 -0.06 -27.98
CA ILE A 97 12.41 -1.24 -28.84
C ILE A 97 11.40 -0.94 -29.96
N PHE A 98 10.23 -0.39 -29.60
CA PHE A 98 9.20 -0.04 -30.58
C PHE A 98 9.63 1.08 -31.52
N ALA A 99 10.42 2.05 -31.06
CA ALA A 99 10.97 3.09 -31.93
C ALA A 99 11.93 2.52 -32.97
N ILE A 100 12.84 1.61 -32.58
CA ILE A 100 13.77 0.95 -33.49
C ILE A 100 13.01 0.13 -34.53
N LEU A 101 12.06 -0.70 -34.08
CA LEU A 101 11.22 -1.50 -34.99
C LEU A 101 10.39 -0.61 -35.92
N GLY A 102 9.81 0.48 -35.40
CA GLY A 102 9.04 1.43 -36.18
C GLY A 102 9.85 2.12 -37.27
N VAL A 103 11.09 2.53 -36.96
CA VAL A 103 12.01 3.13 -37.94
C VAL A 103 12.39 2.12 -39.02
N ALA A 104 12.69 0.87 -38.66
CA ALA A 104 13.03 -0.17 -39.63
C ALA A 104 11.87 -0.44 -40.61
N MET A 105 10.65 -0.58 -40.10
CA MET A 105 9.46 -0.75 -40.94
C MET A 105 9.19 0.47 -41.83
N PHE A 106 9.36 1.69 -41.30
CA PHE A 106 9.17 2.92 -42.07
C PHE A 106 10.18 3.06 -43.22
N GLN A 107 11.43 2.65 -43.00
CA GLN A 107 12.48 2.66 -44.03
C GLN A 107 12.21 1.64 -45.14
N GLU A 108 11.78 0.42 -44.80
CA GLU A 108 11.40 -0.58 -45.80
C GLU A 108 10.26 -0.07 -46.67
N MET A 109 9.20 0.48 -46.06
CA MET A 109 8.08 1.05 -46.81
C MET A 109 8.51 2.20 -47.73
N GLY A 110 9.37 3.10 -47.27
CA GLY A 110 9.88 4.23 -48.06
C GLY A 110 10.75 3.83 -49.25
N GLY A 111 11.48 2.70 -49.16
CA GLY A 111 12.31 2.18 -50.24
C GLY A 111 11.54 1.59 -51.42
N TYR A 112 10.25 1.24 -51.26
CA TYR A 112 9.40 0.73 -52.35
C TYR A 112 8.81 1.83 -53.25
N TYR A 113 8.93 3.11 -52.87
CA TYR A 113 8.31 4.22 -53.59
C TYR A 113 9.28 5.06 -54.45
N TYR A 114 10.55 4.65 -54.56
CA TYR A 114 11.57 5.28 -55.39
C TYR A 114 12.25 4.29 -56.33
#